data_AF-A0A7S0BWQ9-F1
#
_entry.id   AF-A0A7S0BWQ9-F1
#
_cell.length_a   1.000
_cell.length_b   1.000
_cell.length_c   1.000
_cell.angle_alpha   90.00
_cell.angle_beta   90.00
_cell.angle_gamma   90.00
#
_symmetry.space_group_name_H-M   'P 1'
#
loop_
_entity.id
_entity.type
_entity.pdbx_description
1 polymer ?
#
loop_
_entity_poly.entity_id
_entity_poly.type
_entity_poly.pdbx_seq_one_letter_code
_entity_poly.pdbx_strand_id
1 'polypeptide(L)'
;LFRVLTGRSPRGKSIKSRIEEARAELSKGYPPILEKRYIKSDDPYVKAIRKAMRLCYQHKPEDRLSAREVAAGLKYAVETLIGGEEEILVLKKEITKLLIKYKK
;
A
#
# COMPACT_ATOMS: atom_id res chain seq x y z
N LEU A 1 -4.96 -2.32 5.07
CA LEU A 1 -5.23 -1.47 3.87
C LEU A 1 -6.68 -1.53 3.42
N PHE A 2 -7.20 -2.65 2.90
CA PHE A 2 -8.60 -2.75 2.46
C PHE A 2 -9.62 -2.28 3.52
N ARG A 3 -9.48 -2.77 4.75
CA ARG A 3 -10.36 -2.38 5.87
C ARG A 3 -10.24 -0.89 6.23
N VAL A 4 -9.04 -0.31 6.08
CA VAL A 4 -8.82 1.13 6.33
C VAL A 4 -9.61 1.96 5.31
N LEU A 5 -9.61 1.52 4.06
CA LEU A 5 -10.28 2.23 2.96
C LEU A 5 -11.81 2.06 2.96
N THR A 6 -12.29 0.87 3.29
CA THR A 6 -13.71 0.49 3.12
C THR A 6 -14.48 0.36 4.44
N GLY A 7 -13.80 0.31 5.57
CA GLY A 7 -14.37 -0.05 6.88
C GLY A 7 -14.79 -1.53 7.00
N ARG A 8 -14.67 -2.33 5.93
CA ARG A 8 -15.22 -3.68 5.84
C ARG A 8 -14.14 -4.75 5.87
N SER A 9 -14.55 -5.97 6.23
CA SER A 9 -13.71 -7.17 6.02
C SER A 9 -13.62 -7.47 4.53
N PRO A 10 -12.41 -7.73 3.98
CA PRO A 10 -12.22 -8.01 2.55
C PRO A 10 -12.96 -9.25 2.05
N ARG A 11 -13.18 -10.25 2.91
CA ARG A 11 -13.79 -11.55 2.55
C ARG A 11 -14.89 -11.98 3.53
N GLY A 12 -15.49 -11.01 4.24
CA GLY A 12 -16.58 -11.27 5.18
C GLY A 12 -16.13 -11.98 6.47
N LYS A 13 -17.02 -12.80 7.04
CA LYS A 13 -16.79 -13.58 8.26
C LYS A 13 -15.86 -14.77 8.00
N SER A 14 -14.99 -15.07 8.97
CA SER A 14 -14.04 -16.19 8.94
C SER A 14 -14.75 -17.54 9.20
N ILE A 15 -15.32 -18.12 8.15
CA ILE A 15 -15.90 -19.48 8.14
C ILE A 15 -14.94 -20.39 7.38
N LYS A 16 -14.78 -21.66 7.79
CA LYS A 16 -13.75 -22.58 7.24
C LYS A 16 -13.71 -22.60 5.70
N SER A 17 -14.85 -22.76 5.02
CA SER A 17 -14.92 -22.77 3.55
C SER A 17 -14.39 -21.48 2.92
N ARG A 18 -14.76 -20.32 3.46
CA ARG A 18 -14.27 -19.02 2.97
C ARG A 18 -12.79 -18.78 3.23
N ILE A 19 -12.23 -19.39 4.27
CA ILE A 19 -10.79 -19.31 4.55
C ILE A 19 -10.02 -20.06 3.46
N GLU A 20 -10.50 -21.22 3.03
CA GLU A 20 -9.89 -22.00 1.95
C GLU A 20 -9.98 -21.25 0.61
N GLU A 21 -11.16 -20.71 0.28
CA GLU A 21 -11.33 -19.84 -0.89
C GLU A 21 -10.37 -18.65 -0.87
N ALA A 22 -10.29 -17.94 0.27
CA ALA A 22 -9.40 -16.80 0.43
C ALA A 22 -7.92 -17.19 0.30
N ARG A 23 -7.51 -18.35 0.81
CA ARG A 23 -6.15 -18.87 0.62
C ARG A 23 -5.84 -19.16 -0.84
N ALA A 24 -6.80 -19.73 -1.58
CA ALA A 24 -6.66 -20.01 -3.01
C ALA A 24 -6.58 -18.73 -3.87
N GLU A 25 -7.26 -17.65 -3.47
CA GLU A 25 -7.12 -16.35 -4.14
C GLU A 25 -5.80 -15.65 -3.78
N LEU A 26 -5.39 -15.73 -2.51
CA LEU A 26 -4.12 -15.16 -2.04
C LEU A 26 -2.91 -15.81 -2.69
N SER A 27 -2.92 -17.13 -2.90
CA SER A 27 -1.83 -17.83 -3.58
C SER A 27 -1.68 -17.38 -5.04
N LYS A 28 -2.77 -16.98 -5.68
CA LYS A 28 -2.77 -16.41 -7.04
C LYS A 28 -2.30 -14.96 -7.07
N GLY A 29 -2.24 -14.27 -5.92
CA GLY A 29 -1.92 -12.85 -5.83
C GLY A 29 -3.12 -11.95 -6.14
N TYR A 30 -4.36 -12.43 -5.98
CA TYR A 30 -5.53 -11.60 -6.22
C TYR A 30 -5.89 -10.74 -5.00
N PRO A 31 -5.82 -9.40 -5.10
CA PRO A 31 -6.25 -8.53 -4.03
C PRO A 31 -7.79 -8.56 -3.87
N PRO A 32 -8.31 -8.20 -2.68
CA PRO A 32 -9.74 -8.05 -2.49
C PRO A 32 -10.30 -6.94 -3.41
N ILE A 33 -11.47 -7.22 -3.99
CA ILE A 33 -12.13 -6.35 -4.97
C ILE A 33 -12.60 -5.06 -4.27
N LEU A 34 -12.14 -3.91 -4.78
CA LEU A 34 -12.59 -2.61 -4.33
C LEU A 34 -13.84 -2.16 -5.10
N GLU A 35 -14.73 -1.43 -4.43
CA GLU A 35 -15.88 -0.81 -5.09
C GLU A 35 -15.43 0.24 -6.11
N LYS A 36 -16.25 0.48 -7.16
CA LYS A 36 -15.91 1.39 -8.27
C LYS A 36 -15.50 2.79 -7.80
N ARG A 37 -16.11 3.30 -6.72
CA ARG A 37 -15.77 4.61 -6.13
C ARG A 37 -14.31 4.71 -5.72
N TYR A 38 -13.72 3.66 -5.16
CA TYR A 38 -12.31 3.65 -4.75
C TYR A 38 -11.34 3.37 -5.91
N ILE A 39 -11.80 2.65 -6.93
CA ILE A 39 -11.01 2.40 -8.15
C ILE A 39 -10.91 3.66 -9.00
N LYS A 40 -11.95 4.49 -9.03
CA LYS A 40 -11.99 5.73 -9.83
C LYS A 40 -11.65 6.99 -9.03
N SER A 41 -11.46 6.87 -7.71
CA SER A 41 -11.14 8.02 -6.88
C SER A 41 -9.79 8.62 -7.27
N ASP A 42 -9.78 9.95 -7.41
CA ASP A 42 -8.57 10.74 -7.59
C ASP A 42 -7.93 11.20 -6.28
N ASP A 43 -8.59 10.94 -5.15
CA ASP A 43 -8.08 11.22 -3.82
C ASP A 43 -6.69 10.58 -3.65
N PRO A 44 -5.66 11.36 -3.31
CA PRO A 44 -4.30 10.88 -3.23
C PRO A 44 -4.08 9.87 -2.10
N TYR A 45 -4.82 9.94 -0.99
CA TYR A 45 -4.80 8.91 0.06
C TYR A 45 -5.35 7.58 -0.46
N VAL A 46 -6.46 7.64 -1.21
CA VAL A 46 -7.06 6.44 -1.83
C VAL A 46 -6.10 5.83 -2.86
N LYS A 47 -5.45 6.66 -3.68
CA LYS A 47 -4.43 6.22 -4.65
C LYS A 47 -3.24 5.55 -3.95
N ALA A 48 -2.73 6.14 -2.86
CA ALA A 48 -1.62 5.59 -2.09
C ALA A 48 -1.98 4.23 -1.48
N ILE A 49 -3.13 4.11 -0.83
CA ILE A 49 -3.60 2.84 -0.25
C ILE A 49 -3.81 1.78 -1.34
N ARG A 50 -4.40 2.15 -2.48
CA ARG A 50 -4.61 1.23 -3.62
C ARG A 50 -3.28 0.73 -4.20
N LYS A 51 -2.28 1.61 -4.32
CA LYS A 51 -0.93 1.25 -4.76
C LYS A 51 -0.28 0.30 -3.76
N ALA A 52 -0.34 0.61 -2.46
CA ALA A 52 0.18 -0.24 -1.40
C ALA A 52 -0.48 -1.63 -1.41
N MET A 53 -1.80 -1.69 -1.58
CA MET A 53 -2.51 -2.97 -1.71
C MET A 53 -1.99 -3.80 -2.89
N ARG A 54 -1.79 -3.19 -4.06
CA ARG A 54 -1.24 -3.92 -5.22
C ARG A 54 0.14 -4.50 -4.94
N LEU A 55 1.01 -3.72 -4.29
CA LEU A 55 2.37 -4.13 -3.96
C LEU A 55 2.43 -5.27 -2.91
N CYS A 56 1.44 -5.37 -2.02
CA CYS A 56 1.37 -6.48 -1.06
C CYS A 56 0.87 -7.79 -1.68
N TYR A 57 0.12 -7.75 -2.79
CA TYR A 57 -0.52 -8.91 -3.40
C TYR A 57 0.20 -9.35 -4.68
N GLN A 58 1.49 -9.07 -4.83
CA GLN A 58 2.26 -9.59 -5.96
C GLN A 58 2.28 -11.12 -5.96
N HIS A 59 2.20 -11.70 -7.16
CA HIS A 59 2.15 -13.16 -7.32
C HIS A 59 3.39 -13.81 -6.70
N LYS A 60 4.57 -13.35 -7.11
CA LYS A 60 5.86 -13.79 -6.56
C LYS A 60 6.11 -13.16 -5.19
N PRO A 61 6.48 -13.96 -4.16
CA PRO A 61 6.80 -13.44 -2.84
C PRO A 61 7.91 -12.38 -2.82
N GLU A 62 8.93 -12.55 -3.66
CA GLU A 62 10.10 -11.65 -3.77
C GLU A 62 9.74 -10.25 -4.30
N ASP A 63 8.66 -10.12 -5.06
CA ASP A 63 8.16 -8.83 -5.57
C ASP A 63 7.29 -8.10 -4.53
N ARG A 64 6.93 -8.76 -3.42
CA ARG A 64 6.11 -8.17 -2.37
C ARG A 64 6.98 -7.26 -1.51
N LEU A 65 6.53 -6.01 -1.35
CA LEU A 65 7.18 -5.11 -0.41
C LEU A 65 7.07 -5.64 1.03
N SER A 66 8.13 -5.42 1.79
CA SER A 66 8.11 -5.61 3.23
C SER A 66 7.14 -4.65 3.90
N ALA A 67 6.67 -5.02 5.10
CA ALA A 67 5.81 -4.15 5.89
C ALA A 67 6.46 -2.77 6.16
N ARG A 68 7.79 -2.74 6.32
CA ARG A 68 8.56 -1.50 6.52
C ARG A 68 8.49 -0.58 5.30
N GLU A 69 8.68 -1.12 4.11
CA GLU A 69 8.63 -0.35 2.87
C GLU A 69 7.22 0.16 2.57
N VAL A 70 6.20 -0.66 2.83
CA VAL A 70 4.79 -0.25 2.72
C VAL A 70 4.49 0.90 3.68
N ALA A 71 4.91 0.79 4.94
CA ALA A 71 4.72 1.83 5.95
C ALA A 71 5.44 3.13 5.56
N ALA A 72 6.69 3.04 5.10
CA ALA A 72 7.45 4.20 4.64
C ALA A 72 6.78 4.90 3.45
N GLY A 73 6.29 4.13 2.46
CA GLY A 73 5.58 4.69 1.30
C GLY A 73 4.26 5.37 1.67
N LEU A 74 3.51 4.81 2.62
CA LEU A 74 2.27 5.42 3.12
C LEU A 74 2.54 6.66 3.96
N LYS A 75 3.55 6.62 4.83
CA LYS A 75 3.99 7.78 5.62
C LYS A 75 4.39 8.93 4.68
N TYR A 76 5.23 8.64 3.69
CA TYR A 76 5.61 9.61 2.67
C TYR A 76 4.40 10.19 1.93
N ALA A 77 3.41 9.36 1.58
CA ALA A 77 2.19 9.85 0.93
C ALA A 77 1.39 10.79 1.85
N VAL A 78 1.28 10.49 3.15
CA VAL A 78 0.62 11.36 4.13
C VAL A 78 1.39 12.67 4.30
N GLU A 79 2.70 12.61 4.52
CA GLU A 79 3.56 13.79 4.66
C GLU A 79 3.56 14.65 3.39
N THR A 80 3.51 14.03 2.22
CA THR A 80 3.40 14.73 0.94
C THR A 80 2.12 15.54 0.80
N LEU A 81 1.03 15.03 1.37
CA LEU A 81 -0.28 15.65 1.27
C LEU A 81 -0.54 16.67 2.37
N ILE A 82 0.13 16.52 3.52
CA ILE A 82 0.01 17.44 4.65
C ILE A 82 1.04 18.57 4.56
N GLY A 83 2.27 18.28 4.13
CA GLY A 83 3.40 19.23 4.14
C GLY A 83 3.49 20.17 2.94
N GLY A 84 2.61 20.02 1.94
CA GLY A 84 2.79 20.71 0.66
C GLY A 84 4.04 20.22 -0.09
N GLU A 85 4.12 20.51 -1.39
CA GLU A 85 5.18 19.97 -2.26
C GLU A 85 6.61 20.38 -1.85
N GLU A 86 6.75 21.46 -1.06
CA GLU A 86 8.04 22.01 -0.65
C GLU A 86 8.75 21.19 0.44
N GLU A 87 8.03 20.71 1.46
CA GLU A 87 8.63 19.97 2.58
C GLU A 87 9.18 18.60 2.14
N ILE A 88 8.51 17.99 1.16
CA ILE A 88 8.92 16.76 0.50
C ILE A 88 10.23 16.92 -0.28
N LEU A 89 10.38 18.05 -0.97
CA LEU A 89 11.56 18.34 -1.77
C LEU A 89 12.79 18.47 -0.85
N VAL A 90 12.61 19.02 0.35
CA VAL A 90 13.64 19.11 1.38
C VAL A 90 14.00 17.72 1.91
N LEU A 91 13.01 16.90 2.29
CA LEU A 91 13.23 15.54 2.77
C LEU A 91 13.89 14.63 1.73
N LYS A 92 13.49 14.72 0.46
CA LYS A 92 14.15 13.99 -0.64
C LYS A 92 15.61 14.39 -0.81
N LYS A 93 15.93 15.68 -0.72
CA LYS A 93 17.32 16.18 -0.79
C LYS A 93 18.16 15.67 0.38
N GLU A 94 17.60 15.61 1.59
CA GLU A 94 18.29 15.07 2.77
C GLU A 94 18.53 13.56 2.70
N ILE A 95 17.52 12.77 2.32
CA ILE A 95 17.66 11.32 2.15
C ILE A 95 18.72 11.01 1.07
N THR A 96 18.72 11.76 -0.03
CA THR A 96 19.71 11.59 -1.11
C THR A 96 21.13 11.88 -0.63
N LYS A 97 21.33 12.95 0.17
CA LYS A 97 22.63 13.25 0.79
C LYS A 97 23.10 12.13 1.72
N LEU A 98 22.21 11.59 2.54
CA LEU A 98 22.53 10.49 3.44
C LEU A 98 22.92 9.22 2.67
N LEU A 99 22.16 8.86 1.63
CA LEU A 99 22.47 7.69 0.80
C LEU A 99 23.82 7.82 0.07
N ILE A 100 24.23 9.02 -0.33
CA ILE A 100 25.55 9.28 -0.92
C ILE A 100 26.66 9.13 0.15
N LYS A 101 26.41 9.60 1.38
CA LYS A 101 27.37 9.50 2.50
C LYS A 101 27.66 8.05 2.90
N TYR A 102 26.66 7.18 2.88
CA TYR A 102 26.81 5.75 3.23
C TYR A 102 27.23 4.85 2.05
N LYS A 103 27.48 5.43 0.86
CA LYS A 103 27.99 4.73 -0.33
C LYS A 103 29.49 4.92 -0.59
N LYS A 104 30.17 5.70 0.26
CA LYS A 104 31.63 5.79 0.35
C LYS A 104 32.11 4.99 1.54
#